data_AF-A0A2P4SU87-F1
#
_entry.id   AF-A0A2P4SU87-F1
#
_cell.length_a   1.000
_cell.length_b   1.000
_cell.length_c   1.000
_cell.angle_alpha   90.00
_cell.angle_beta   90.00
_cell.angle_gamma   90.00
#
_symmetry.space_group_name_H-M   'P 1'
#
loop_
_entity.id
_entity.type
_entity.pdbx_description
1 polymer ?
#
loop_
_entity_poly.entity_id
_entity_poly.type
_entity_poly.pdbx_seq_one_letter_code
_entity_poly.pdbx_strand_id
1 'polypeptide(L)'
;ICSMIISTMSNSSSTPVLTLISIVFNNLIKRLTQPLLPQAGTGLVHLKERLDDYIKQWNGLVKVFRNERREGLIQARSIGAQKAKLGQVLVYLDAHCEVGINWYAPLIAPISKDRTTCTVPLIDYIDGNDYSIEPQQGGDEDGFARGAWDWSLLWKRIPLSHKEKSKRKHKTEPYRKNSESSQLCPGCVHFVVAILKHIWQCGGKLLFVPCSRVGHIYRLQGWQGNPPPVYVGSSPTLKNYVRVVEVWWDEYKDYFYASRPETKALPYGDISELKKFREDHNCKSFKWFMEEIAYDITSYYPLPPKNVEWGE
;
A
#
# COMPACT_ATOMS: atom_id res chain seq x y z
N ILE A 1 16.86 14.12 3.63
CA ILE A 1 15.63 14.89 3.30
C ILE A 1 14.61 13.93 2.71
N CYS A 2 13.35 13.90 3.17
CA CYS A 2 12.30 13.04 2.60
C CYS A 2 11.20 13.88 1.92
N SER A 3 10.57 13.31 0.89
CA SER A 3 9.35 13.86 0.30
C SER A 3 8.18 12.97 0.69
N MET A 4 7.20 13.55 1.39
CA MET A 4 5.96 12.87 1.71
C MET A 4 4.96 13.06 0.57
N ILE A 5 4.35 11.98 0.10
CA ILE A 5 3.32 11.99 -0.93
C ILE A 5 2.00 11.54 -0.31
N ILE A 6 1.03 12.45 -0.29
CA ILE A 6 -0.35 12.15 0.09
C ILE A 6 -1.21 12.17 -1.17
N SER A 7 -1.98 11.11 -1.40
CA SER A 7 -2.93 11.03 -2.52
C SER A 7 -4.36 11.14 -2.00
N THR A 8 -5.11 12.14 -2.45
CA THR A 8 -6.55 12.26 -2.19
C THR A 8 -7.34 11.95 -3.46
N MET A 9 -8.56 11.43 -3.34
CA MET A 9 -9.44 11.20 -4.50
C MET A 9 -10.88 11.41 -4.09
N SER A 10 -11.70 11.99 -4.97
CA SER A 10 -13.03 12.45 -4.62
C SER A 10 -14.13 12.05 -5.62
N ASN A 11 -15.40 12.18 -5.21
CA ASN A 11 -16.55 11.48 -5.82
C ASN A 11 -17.31 12.29 -6.87
N SER A 12 -17.01 13.58 -7.09
CA SER A 12 -17.80 14.36 -8.05
C SER A 12 -17.36 14.07 -9.49
N SER A 13 -18.28 13.54 -10.28
CA SER A 13 -18.20 13.20 -11.71
C SER A 13 -17.77 14.37 -12.62
N SER A 14 -17.69 15.60 -12.11
CA SER A 14 -17.30 16.80 -12.86
C SER A 14 -15.92 17.34 -12.51
N THR A 15 -15.16 16.76 -11.57
CA THR A 15 -13.76 17.16 -11.35
C THR A 15 -12.84 16.06 -10.80
N PRO A 16 -11.85 15.59 -11.57
CA PRO A 16 -10.90 14.58 -11.11
C PRO A 16 -9.71 15.25 -10.42
N VAL A 17 -9.92 15.85 -9.24
CA VAL A 17 -8.76 16.36 -8.47
C VAL A 17 -8.22 15.20 -7.63
N LEU A 18 -7.16 14.57 -8.14
CA LEU A 18 -6.23 13.91 -7.26
C LEU A 18 -5.31 14.98 -6.69
N THR A 19 -5.49 15.34 -5.42
CA THR A 19 -4.59 16.29 -4.75
C THR A 19 -3.37 15.50 -4.30
N LEU A 20 -2.24 15.70 -4.99
CA LEU A 20 -0.96 15.26 -4.47
C LEU A 20 -0.46 16.32 -3.49
N ILE A 21 -0.56 16.09 -2.18
CA ILE A 21 0.05 16.98 -1.19
C ILE A 21 1.46 16.48 -0.95
N SER A 22 2.46 17.21 -1.45
CA SER A 22 3.86 16.98 -1.13
C SER A 22 4.22 17.79 0.12
N ILE A 23 4.55 17.13 1.24
CA ILE A 23 5.07 17.79 2.45
C ILE A 23 6.58 17.52 2.55
N VAL A 24 7.39 18.57 2.51
CA VAL A 24 8.83 18.50 2.82
C VAL A 24 9.01 18.75 4.33
N PHE A 25 9.50 17.76 5.08
CA PHE A 25 9.69 17.89 6.52
C PHE A 25 10.98 18.61 6.91
N ASN A 26 10.83 19.66 7.75
CA ASN A 26 11.66 19.93 8.91
C ASN A 26 10.69 20.05 10.12
N ASN A 27 10.62 19.01 10.96
CA ASN A 27 9.96 18.97 12.29
C ASN A 27 8.75 19.90 12.54
N LEU A 28 7.62 19.73 11.85
CA LEU A 28 6.38 20.43 12.21
C LEU A 28 5.10 19.61 11.91
N ILE A 29 4.79 18.61 12.75
CA ILE A 29 3.41 18.08 12.85
C ILE A 29 2.92 18.35 14.27
N LYS A 30 2.26 19.49 14.44
CA LYS A 30 1.33 19.69 15.56
C LYS A 30 0.02 20.38 15.12
N ARG A 31 -0.21 20.66 13.83
CA ARG A 31 -1.33 21.57 13.41
C ARG A 31 -2.01 21.24 12.06
N LEU A 32 -2.19 19.97 11.69
CA LEU A 32 -3.04 19.62 10.54
C LEU A 32 -4.44 19.10 10.94
N THR A 33 -4.84 19.24 12.20
CA THR A 33 -6.16 18.87 12.72
C THR A 33 -7.11 20.07 12.73
N GLN A 34 -7.70 20.39 11.59
CA GLN A 34 -9.01 21.04 11.56
C GLN A 34 -9.88 20.36 10.49
N PRO A 35 -10.98 19.68 10.87
CA PRO A 35 -11.88 19.09 9.90
C PRO A 35 -12.59 20.21 9.12
N LEU A 36 -12.30 20.32 7.82
CA LEU A 36 -13.13 21.08 6.89
C LEU A 36 -14.44 20.30 6.72
N LEU A 37 -15.47 20.70 7.46
CA LEU A 37 -16.83 20.16 7.37
C LEU A 37 -17.35 20.22 5.92
N PRO A 38 -17.87 19.12 5.35
CA PRO A 38 -18.57 19.17 4.07
C PRO A 38 -19.94 19.83 4.27
N GLN A 39 -20.16 21.00 3.66
CA GLN A 39 -21.51 21.49 3.43
C GLN A 39 -22.14 20.68 2.29
N ALA A 40 -23.26 20.04 2.59
CA ALA A 40 -24.03 19.25 1.63
C ALA A 40 -24.48 20.12 0.44
N GLY A 41 -24.27 19.63 -0.78
CA GLY A 41 -24.88 20.18 -2.00
C GLY A 41 -23.94 20.86 -3.00
N THR A 42 -22.66 21.05 -2.68
CA THR A 42 -21.67 21.53 -3.66
C THR A 42 -20.67 20.43 -3.96
N GLY A 43 -20.25 20.29 -5.23
CA GLY A 43 -19.02 19.55 -5.53
C GLY A 43 -17.88 20.05 -4.66
N LEU A 44 -16.75 19.34 -4.59
CA LEU A 44 -15.68 19.65 -3.62
C LEU A 44 -14.85 20.88 -4.04
N VAL A 45 -15.51 22.03 -4.15
CA VAL A 45 -14.95 23.35 -4.44
C VAL A 45 -13.86 23.71 -3.41
N HIS A 46 -13.98 23.20 -2.18
CA HIS A 46 -12.99 23.41 -1.13
C HIS A 46 -11.62 22.77 -1.42
N LEU A 47 -11.52 21.78 -2.34
CA LEU A 47 -10.26 21.16 -2.76
C LEU A 47 -9.60 21.88 -3.95
N LYS A 48 -10.17 23.01 -4.39
CA LYS A 48 -9.63 23.83 -5.48
C LYS A 48 -8.95 25.09 -4.92
N GLU A 49 -9.47 26.27 -5.22
CA GLU A 49 -8.89 27.57 -4.87
C GLU A 49 -8.70 27.73 -3.36
N ARG A 50 -9.69 27.31 -2.56
CA ARG A 50 -9.60 27.39 -1.09
C ARG A 50 -8.43 26.58 -0.52
N LEU A 51 -8.12 25.42 -1.10
CA LEU A 51 -6.97 24.63 -0.69
C LEU A 51 -5.66 25.30 -1.13
N ASP A 52 -5.60 25.84 -2.35
CA ASP A 52 -4.43 26.55 -2.84
C ASP A 52 -4.11 27.79 -2.00
N ASP A 53 -5.13 28.51 -1.54
CA ASP A 53 -4.95 29.64 -0.63
C ASP A 53 -4.50 29.20 0.76
N TYR A 54 -5.12 28.14 1.29
CA TYR A 54 -4.76 27.61 2.60
C TYR A 54 -3.32 27.10 2.66
N ILE A 55 -2.79 26.49 1.58
CA ILE A 55 -1.41 25.97 1.60
C ILE A 55 -0.32 27.05 1.54
N LYS A 56 -0.65 28.28 1.13
CA LYS A 56 0.32 29.38 1.04
C LYS A 56 0.98 29.70 2.39
N GLN A 57 0.30 29.43 3.50
CA GLN A 57 0.83 29.65 4.86
C GLN A 57 2.12 28.85 5.15
N TRP A 58 2.40 27.80 4.37
CA TRP A 58 3.61 26.99 4.53
C TRP A 58 4.73 27.41 3.57
N ASN A 59 4.65 28.60 2.96
CA ASN A 59 5.71 29.22 2.17
C ASN A 59 6.35 28.28 1.11
N GLY A 60 5.53 27.42 0.47
CA GLY A 60 5.97 26.48 -0.56
C GLY A 60 6.57 25.16 -0.06
N LEU A 61 6.61 24.92 1.27
CA LEU A 61 6.94 23.60 1.84
C LEU A 61 5.89 22.54 1.49
N VAL A 62 4.64 22.98 1.34
CA VAL A 62 3.52 22.17 0.90
C VAL A 62 3.19 22.54 -0.54
N LYS A 63 3.13 21.54 -1.43
CA LYS A 63 2.78 21.72 -2.84
C LYS A 63 1.64 20.81 -3.22
N VAL A 64 0.67 21.36 -3.95
CA VAL A 64 -0.44 20.62 -4.54
C VAL A 64 -0.23 20.48 -6.04
N PHE A 65 -0.27 19.25 -6.52
CA PHE A 65 -0.31 18.97 -7.96
C PHE A 65 -1.65 18.35 -8.32
N ARG A 66 -2.28 18.87 -9.38
CA ARG A 66 -3.53 18.35 -9.95
C ARG A 66 -3.22 17.56 -11.21
N ASN A 67 -3.96 16.49 -11.44
CA ASN A 67 -3.91 15.71 -12.66
C ASN A 67 -5.01 16.17 -13.62
N GLU A 68 -4.77 16.07 -14.92
CA GLU A 68 -5.76 16.44 -15.96
C GLU A 68 -6.93 15.45 -16.01
N ARG A 69 -6.68 14.18 -15.67
CA ARG A 69 -7.68 13.11 -15.62
C ARG A 69 -7.54 12.26 -14.37
N ARG A 70 -8.58 11.46 -14.07
CA ARG A 70 -8.60 10.54 -12.91
C ARG A 70 -7.72 9.31 -13.18
N GLU A 71 -6.43 9.40 -12.92
CA GLU A 71 -5.47 8.32 -13.16
C GLU A 71 -5.65 7.09 -12.22
N GLY A 72 -6.40 7.26 -11.13
CA GLY A 72 -6.52 6.24 -10.08
C GLY A 72 -5.31 6.25 -9.13
N LEU A 73 -5.47 5.58 -7.98
CA LEU A 73 -4.55 5.70 -6.84
C LEU A 73 -3.11 5.23 -7.13
N ILE A 74 -2.94 4.26 -8.02
CA ILE A 74 -1.61 3.72 -8.37
C ILE A 74 -0.83 4.71 -9.22
N GLN A 75 -1.40 5.11 -10.35
CA GLN A 75 -0.74 6.04 -11.27
C GLN A 75 -0.55 7.41 -10.64
N ALA A 76 -1.49 7.83 -9.79
CA ALA A 76 -1.34 8.97 -8.91
C ALA A 76 -0.06 8.94 -8.06
N ARG A 77 0.24 7.82 -7.41
CA ARG A 77 1.46 7.65 -6.62
C ARG A 77 2.72 7.61 -7.48
N SER A 78 2.66 7.06 -8.70
CA SER A 78 3.75 7.11 -9.68
C SER A 78 4.06 8.54 -10.10
N ILE A 79 3.03 9.30 -10.48
CA ILE A 79 3.15 10.73 -10.84
C ILE A 79 3.70 11.51 -9.66
N GLY A 80 3.24 11.19 -8.45
CA GLY A 80 3.77 11.74 -7.21
C GLY A 80 5.26 11.55 -7.04
N ALA A 81 5.75 10.33 -7.26
CA ALA A 81 7.17 10.00 -7.22
C ALA A 81 7.98 10.83 -8.21
N GLN A 82 7.49 10.99 -9.44
CA GLN A 82 8.15 11.75 -10.50
C GLN A 82 8.20 13.26 -10.20
N LYS A 83 7.16 13.80 -9.55
CA LYS A 83 7.08 15.22 -9.17
C LYS A 83 7.90 15.53 -7.92
N ALA A 84 8.06 14.57 -7.01
CA ALA A 84 8.81 14.70 -5.76
C ALA A 84 10.33 14.57 -5.99
N LYS A 85 10.95 15.58 -6.63
CA LYS A 85 12.37 15.53 -7.06
C LYS A 85 13.40 15.84 -5.97
N LEU A 86 13.00 16.39 -4.83
CA LEU A 86 13.93 16.95 -3.83
C LEU A 86 14.27 15.99 -2.69
N GLY A 87 13.42 15.00 -2.43
CA GLY A 87 13.63 14.03 -1.35
C GLY A 87 14.54 12.87 -1.77
N GLN A 88 15.36 12.39 -0.84
CA GLN A 88 16.17 11.18 -0.98
C GLN A 88 15.35 9.91 -0.77
N VAL A 89 14.25 10.02 -0.02
CA VAL A 89 13.31 8.92 0.28
C VAL A 89 11.89 9.45 0.09
N LEU A 90 11.04 8.60 -0.48
CA LEU A 90 9.60 8.85 -0.62
C LEU A 90 8.83 8.20 0.53
N VAL A 91 7.96 8.97 1.16
CA VAL A 91 7.05 8.46 2.20
C VAL A 91 5.62 8.63 1.71
N TYR A 92 4.90 7.52 1.56
CA TYR A 92 3.50 7.55 1.14
C TYR A 92 2.58 7.51 2.36
N LEU A 93 1.60 8.40 2.40
CA LEU A 93 0.51 8.39 3.37
C LEU A 93 -0.84 8.51 2.65
N ASP A 94 -1.87 7.90 3.24
CA ASP A 94 -3.24 8.15 2.79
C ASP A 94 -3.73 9.49 3.36
N ALA A 95 -4.72 10.08 2.69
CA ALA A 95 -5.26 11.41 3.04
C ALA A 95 -5.91 11.48 4.43
N HIS A 96 -6.18 10.33 5.03
CA HIS A 96 -6.92 10.14 6.27
C HIS A 96 -6.08 9.31 7.25
N CYS A 97 -4.83 9.76 7.43
CA CYS A 97 -3.88 9.19 8.38
C CYS A 97 -3.51 10.21 9.45
N GLU A 98 -3.22 9.71 10.65
CA GLU A 98 -2.60 10.48 11.72
C GLU A 98 -1.29 9.80 12.13
N VAL A 99 -0.18 10.55 12.14
CA VAL A 99 1.14 9.96 12.42
C VAL A 99 1.45 10.02 13.92
N GLY A 100 2.02 8.94 14.45
CA GLY A 100 2.39 8.84 15.85
C GLY A 100 3.61 9.70 16.22
N ILE A 101 3.82 9.89 17.53
CA ILE A 101 5.01 10.58 18.05
C ILE A 101 6.27 9.81 17.61
N ASN A 102 7.29 10.54 17.16
CA ASN A 102 8.56 9.98 16.73
C ASN A 102 8.44 8.91 15.63
N TRP A 103 7.42 8.98 14.77
CA TRP A 103 7.24 7.99 13.70
C TRP A 103 8.38 8.01 12.65
N TYR A 104 8.99 9.17 12.40
CA TYR A 104 9.91 9.37 11.27
C TYR A 104 11.29 8.74 11.44
N ALA A 105 11.98 9.01 12.55
CA ALA A 105 13.34 8.52 12.79
C ALA A 105 13.46 6.98 12.72
N PRO A 106 12.62 6.18 13.41
CA PRO A 106 12.68 4.73 13.30
C PRO A 106 12.28 4.22 11.93
N LEU A 107 11.40 4.93 11.20
CA LEU A 107 11.00 4.54 9.85
C LEU A 107 12.14 4.68 8.84
N ILE A 108 12.88 5.78 8.88
CA ILE A 108 13.93 6.06 7.89
C ILE A 108 15.27 5.41 8.24
N ALA A 109 15.54 5.14 9.52
CA ALA A 109 16.83 4.60 9.97
C ALA A 109 17.26 3.31 9.22
N PRO A 110 16.40 2.31 8.97
CA PRO A 110 16.77 1.13 8.19
C PRO A 110 17.13 1.45 6.73
N ILE A 111 16.43 2.40 6.12
CA ILE A 111 16.68 2.84 4.73
C ILE A 111 18.04 3.56 4.64
N SER A 112 18.37 4.37 5.65
CA SER A 112 19.65 5.07 5.74
C SER A 112 20.83 4.08 5.81
N LYS A 113 20.65 2.94 6.49
CA LYS A 113 21.65 1.89 6.60
C LYS A 113 21.77 1.04 5.33
N ASP A 114 20.65 0.78 4.66
CA ASP A 114 20.58 -0.04 3.46
C ASP A 114 19.51 0.53 2.51
N ARG A 115 19.95 1.17 1.43
CA ARG A 115 19.10 1.83 0.43
C ARG A 115 18.13 0.88 -0.30
N THR A 116 18.36 -0.43 -0.22
CA THR A 116 17.48 -1.45 -0.80
C THR A 116 16.36 -1.87 0.16
N THR A 117 16.33 -1.27 1.36
CA THR A 117 15.30 -1.50 2.37
C THR A 117 14.11 -0.58 2.15
N CYS A 118 12.92 -1.15 2.13
CA CYS A 118 11.65 -0.46 2.25
C CYS A 118 11.08 -0.71 3.64
N THR A 119 10.56 0.34 4.27
CA THR A 119 10.03 0.29 5.63
C THR A 119 8.55 0.65 5.65
N VAL A 120 7.80 -0.01 6.51
CA VAL A 120 6.37 0.22 6.72
C VAL A 120 6.14 0.47 8.21
N PRO A 121 5.42 1.55 8.60
CA PRO A 121 5.02 1.72 9.99
C PRO A 121 3.99 0.66 10.39
N LEU A 122 3.79 0.46 11.69
CA LEU A 122 2.59 -0.20 12.16
C LEU A 122 1.39 0.72 11.91
N ILE A 123 0.34 0.16 11.29
CA ILE A 123 -0.87 0.90 10.96
C ILE A 123 -1.89 0.63 12.05
N ASP A 124 -2.31 1.69 12.73
CA ASP A 124 -3.33 1.65 13.77
C ASP A 124 -4.70 1.96 13.19
N TYR A 125 -5.73 1.40 13.80
CA TYR A 125 -7.12 1.63 13.44
C TYR A 125 -7.56 2.95 14.05
N ILE A 126 -8.01 3.90 13.22
CA ILE A 126 -8.78 5.05 13.69
C ILE A 126 -10.24 4.79 13.37
N ASP A 127 -11.10 4.84 14.39
CA ASP A 127 -12.53 4.67 14.22
C ASP A 127 -13.13 5.83 13.40
N GLY A 128 -13.96 5.49 12.41
CA GLY A 128 -14.55 6.49 11.52
C GLY A 128 -15.66 7.34 12.16
N ASN A 129 -16.19 6.94 13.31
CA ASN A 129 -17.25 7.65 14.03
C ASN A 129 -16.70 8.47 15.19
N ASP A 130 -15.97 7.83 16.12
CA ASP A 130 -15.52 8.47 17.37
C ASP A 130 -14.05 8.90 17.35
N TYR A 131 -13.30 8.55 16.29
CA TYR A 131 -11.89 8.88 16.10
C TYR A 131 -10.95 8.34 17.20
N SER A 132 -11.40 7.36 17.97
CA SER A 132 -10.51 6.60 18.85
C SER A 132 -9.45 5.86 18.04
N ILE A 133 -8.25 5.73 18.60
CA ILE A 133 -7.13 5.06 17.95
C ILE A 133 -6.81 3.78 18.70
N GLU A 134 -6.92 2.66 18.01
CA GLU A 134 -6.65 1.33 18.55
C GLU A 134 -5.58 0.60 17.73
N PRO A 135 -4.69 -0.17 18.38
CA PRO A 135 -3.80 -1.08 17.68
C PRO A 135 -4.59 -2.08 16.85
N GLN A 136 -4.12 -2.38 15.65
CA GLN A 136 -4.83 -3.30 14.79
C GLN A 136 -4.76 -4.76 15.30
N GLN A 137 -5.91 -5.42 15.44
CA GLN A 137 -6.05 -6.81 15.92
C GLN A 137 -5.50 -7.90 14.99
N GLY A 138 -5.05 -9.03 15.55
CA GLY A 138 -4.51 -10.17 14.79
C GLY A 138 -2.98 -10.27 14.78
N GLY A 139 -2.32 -9.60 15.73
CA GLY A 139 -0.92 -9.82 16.05
C GLY A 139 -0.69 -10.95 17.04
N ASP A 140 0.56 -11.17 17.40
CA ASP A 140 0.96 -12.00 18.55
C ASP A 140 0.58 -11.34 19.89
N GLU A 141 1.09 -11.87 21.00
CA GLU A 141 0.94 -11.32 22.36
C GLU A 141 1.33 -9.83 22.49
N ASP A 142 2.15 -9.33 21.56
CA ASP A 142 2.65 -7.96 21.54
C ASP A 142 1.94 -7.09 20.49
N GLY A 143 0.91 -7.63 19.84
CA GLY A 143 0.20 -6.98 18.74
C GLY A 143 1.00 -6.92 17.44
N PHE A 144 2.12 -7.62 17.32
CA PHE A 144 2.93 -7.67 16.10
C PHE A 144 2.39 -8.72 15.13
N ALA A 145 2.07 -8.26 13.92
CA ALA A 145 1.63 -9.11 12.84
C ALA A 145 2.51 -8.93 11.60
N ARG A 146 2.58 -9.96 10.78
CA ARG A 146 3.14 -9.92 9.42
C ARG A 146 1.99 -9.87 8.43
N GLY A 147 2.19 -9.15 7.33
CA GLY A 147 1.24 -9.16 6.23
C GLY A 147 1.35 -10.47 5.46
N ALA A 148 0.21 -11.08 5.18
CA ALA A 148 0.05 -12.34 4.43
C ALA A 148 -1.03 -12.18 3.35
N TRP A 149 -1.32 -13.26 2.64
CA TRP A 149 -2.41 -13.36 1.69
C TRP A 149 -2.98 -14.76 1.70
N ASP A 150 -4.22 -14.90 1.22
CA ASP A 150 -4.73 -16.20 0.76
C ASP A 150 -4.45 -16.39 -0.73
N TRP A 151 -4.66 -17.61 -1.23
CA TRP A 151 -4.40 -17.96 -2.63
C TRP A 151 -5.34 -17.28 -3.63
N SER A 152 -6.34 -16.52 -3.16
CA SER A 152 -7.14 -15.62 -4.00
C SER A 152 -6.57 -14.19 -4.05
N LEU A 153 -5.35 -13.99 -3.53
CA LEU A 153 -4.61 -12.73 -3.44
C LEU A 153 -5.25 -11.67 -2.53
N LEU A 154 -6.17 -12.09 -1.65
CA LEU A 154 -6.74 -11.21 -0.65
C LEU A 154 -5.76 -11.01 0.49
N TRP A 155 -5.66 -9.77 0.95
CA TRP A 155 -4.78 -9.41 2.04
C TRP A 155 -5.22 -10.04 3.37
N LYS A 156 -4.24 -10.53 4.14
CA LYS A 156 -4.42 -11.18 5.44
C LYS A 156 -3.34 -10.73 6.43
N ARG A 157 -3.54 -11.03 7.71
CA ARG A 157 -2.51 -10.90 8.77
C ARG A 157 -2.30 -12.22 9.44
N ILE A 158 -1.05 -12.49 9.76
CA ILE A 158 -0.66 -13.61 10.60
C ILE A 158 0.22 -13.07 11.74
N PRO A 159 0.18 -13.69 12.93
CA PRO A 159 1.01 -13.25 14.05
C PRO A 159 2.51 -13.39 13.74
N LEU A 160 3.34 -12.63 14.44
CA LEU A 160 4.79 -12.70 14.27
C LEU A 160 5.34 -14.04 14.75
N SER A 161 5.86 -14.83 13.80
CA SER A 161 6.42 -16.16 14.10
C SER A 161 7.62 -16.11 15.05
N HIS A 162 7.79 -17.17 15.85
CA HIS A 162 8.92 -17.32 16.78
C HIS A 162 10.28 -17.27 16.06
N LYS A 163 10.36 -17.79 14.82
CA LYS A 163 11.56 -17.71 13.99
C LYS A 163 11.98 -16.25 13.71
N GLU A 164 11.05 -15.31 13.49
CA GLU A 164 11.41 -13.89 13.37
C GLU A 164 11.65 -13.22 14.74
N LYS A 165 11.01 -13.68 15.82
CA LYS A 165 11.32 -13.20 17.18
C LYS A 165 12.77 -13.52 17.57
N SER A 166 13.20 -14.76 17.36
CA SER A 166 14.55 -15.24 17.75
C SER A 166 15.71 -14.54 17.03
N LYS A 167 15.46 -13.97 15.84
CA LYS A 167 16.48 -13.23 15.06
C LYS A 167 16.73 -11.81 15.57
N ARG A 168 15.91 -11.32 16.51
CA ARG A 168 15.95 -9.96 17.01
C ARG A 168 16.49 -9.94 18.43
N LYS A 169 17.38 -9.01 18.71
CA LYS A 169 17.95 -8.82 20.05
C LYS A 169 16.96 -8.07 20.94
N HIS A 170 16.25 -7.12 20.36
CA HIS A 170 15.26 -6.32 21.07
C HIS A 170 13.88 -6.47 20.43
N LYS A 171 12.85 -6.51 21.29
CA LYS A 171 11.45 -6.73 20.90
C LYS A 171 10.93 -5.73 19.86
N THR A 172 11.35 -4.47 19.95
CA THR A 172 10.89 -3.36 19.11
C THR A 172 11.74 -3.15 17.85
N GLU A 173 12.75 -3.99 17.61
CA GLU A 173 13.52 -3.93 16.37
C GLU A 173 12.63 -4.23 15.15
N PRO A 174 12.90 -3.58 14.00
CA PRO A 174 12.20 -3.86 12.76
C PRO A 174 12.25 -5.35 12.40
N TYR A 175 11.14 -5.87 11.87
CA TYR A 175 11.01 -7.29 11.51
C TYR A 175 10.53 -7.47 10.07
N ARG A 176 10.87 -8.61 9.47
CA ARG A 176 10.57 -8.87 8.05
C ARG A 176 9.07 -9.05 7.82
N LYS A 177 8.56 -8.34 6.82
CA LYS A 177 7.19 -8.46 6.32
C LYS A 177 7.17 -9.36 5.08
N ASN A 178 6.26 -10.33 5.06
CA ASN A 178 6.13 -11.31 3.96
C ASN A 178 5.35 -10.79 2.76
N SER A 179 4.65 -9.67 2.88
CA SER A 179 3.43 -9.53 2.10
C SER A 179 3.61 -9.37 0.59
N GLU A 180 2.89 -10.21 -0.15
CA GLU A 180 2.50 -10.04 -1.55
C GLU A 180 1.13 -9.36 -1.74
N SER A 181 0.50 -8.92 -0.65
CA SER A 181 -0.74 -8.18 -0.71
C SER A 181 -0.67 -6.97 0.21
N SER A 182 -1.12 -5.82 -0.31
CA SER A 182 -0.97 -4.52 0.32
C SER A 182 -2.16 -4.19 1.20
N GLN A 183 -1.88 -3.91 2.47
CA GLN A 183 -2.82 -3.27 3.37
C GLN A 183 -2.85 -1.74 3.25
N LEU A 184 -2.55 -1.18 2.08
CA LEU A 184 -2.93 0.20 1.81
C LEU A 184 -4.08 0.10 0.83
N CYS A 185 -5.29 0.43 1.25
CA CYS A 185 -6.51 0.65 0.46
C CYS A 185 -6.87 -0.40 -0.65
N PRO A 186 -8.15 -0.78 -0.83
CA PRO A 186 -8.60 -1.57 -2.00
C PRO A 186 -8.23 -0.97 -3.38
N GLY A 187 -7.76 0.28 -3.42
CA GLY A 187 -7.18 0.93 -4.60
C GLY A 187 -5.65 0.93 -4.73
N CYS A 188 -4.86 0.49 -3.73
CA CYS A 188 -3.38 0.42 -3.84
C CYS A 188 -2.85 -0.95 -4.22
N VAL A 189 -3.75 -1.84 -4.66
CA VAL A 189 -3.45 -3.20 -5.08
C VAL A 189 -2.30 -3.27 -6.10
N HIS A 190 -1.98 -2.21 -6.85
CA HIS A 190 -0.91 -2.27 -7.88
C HIS A 190 0.36 -1.50 -7.56
N PHE A 191 0.32 -0.44 -6.73
CA PHE A 191 1.53 0.35 -6.44
C PHE A 191 2.45 -0.38 -5.48
N VAL A 192 1.83 -1.11 -4.54
CA VAL A 192 2.55 -1.85 -3.51
C VAL A 192 2.85 -3.27 -3.99
N VAL A 193 1.93 -3.95 -4.70
CA VAL A 193 2.19 -5.34 -5.15
C VAL A 193 3.26 -5.44 -6.26
N ALA A 194 3.41 -4.40 -7.10
CA ALA A 194 4.57 -4.30 -7.99
C ALA A 194 5.84 -4.12 -7.14
N ILE A 195 5.99 -3.01 -6.41
CA ILE A 195 7.21 -2.68 -5.67
C ILE A 195 7.66 -3.78 -4.67
N LEU A 196 6.73 -4.45 -3.98
CA LEU A 196 7.07 -5.38 -2.90
C LEU A 196 7.69 -6.71 -3.35
N LYS A 197 7.34 -7.21 -4.54
CA LYS A 197 7.95 -8.43 -5.10
C LYS A 197 9.33 -8.16 -5.70
N HIS A 198 9.47 -6.99 -6.32
CA HIS A 198 10.76 -6.46 -6.77
C HIS A 198 11.74 -6.36 -5.60
N ILE A 199 11.28 -5.92 -4.44
CA ILE A 199 12.14 -5.78 -3.26
C ILE A 199 12.67 -7.14 -2.81
N TRP A 200 11.84 -8.11 -2.45
CA TRP A 200 12.38 -9.36 -1.88
C TRP A 200 13.08 -10.25 -2.90
N GLN A 201 12.47 -10.48 -4.07
CA GLN A 201 13.06 -11.39 -5.06
C GLN A 201 14.28 -10.79 -5.74
N CYS A 202 14.38 -9.46 -5.86
CA CYS A 202 15.53 -8.79 -6.49
C CYS A 202 16.54 -8.18 -5.48
N GLY A 203 16.56 -8.66 -4.23
CA GLY A 203 17.67 -8.44 -3.29
C GLY A 203 17.51 -7.33 -2.24
N GLY A 204 16.37 -6.64 -2.22
CA GLY A 204 15.99 -5.71 -1.17
C GLY A 204 15.30 -6.37 0.04
N LYS A 205 14.85 -5.53 0.99
CA LYS A 205 14.19 -5.96 2.23
C LYS A 205 12.93 -5.15 2.49
N LEU A 206 11.90 -5.80 3.03
CA LEU A 206 10.69 -5.13 3.51
C LEU A 206 10.53 -5.31 5.02
N LEU A 207 10.57 -4.21 5.77
CA LEU A 207 10.54 -4.24 7.23
C LEU A 207 9.31 -3.52 7.78
N PHE A 208 8.61 -4.17 8.71
CA PHE A 208 7.73 -3.46 9.63
C PHE A 208 8.57 -2.84 10.74
N VAL A 209 8.26 -1.60 11.10
CA VAL A 209 8.99 -0.82 12.11
C VAL A 209 8.07 -0.56 13.30
N PRO A 210 8.15 -1.36 14.39
CA PRO A 210 7.28 -1.22 15.56
C PRO A 210 7.22 0.17 16.19
N CYS A 211 8.37 0.85 16.25
CA CYS A 211 8.49 2.19 16.82
C CYS A 211 7.95 3.30 15.92
N SER A 212 7.59 3.00 14.67
CA SER A 212 6.91 3.93 13.77
C SER A 212 5.46 3.53 13.65
N ARG A 213 4.54 4.38 14.11
CA ARG A 213 3.10 4.10 14.08
C ARG A 213 2.35 5.20 13.35
N VAL A 214 1.33 4.81 12.59
CA VAL A 214 0.45 5.71 11.86
C VAL A 214 -0.98 5.19 11.98
N GLY A 215 -1.88 5.96 12.56
CA GLY A 215 -3.31 5.67 12.52
C GLY A 215 -3.88 5.92 11.13
N HIS A 216 -4.82 5.09 10.71
CA HIS A 216 -5.53 5.20 9.44
C HIS A 216 -7.04 5.08 9.69
N ILE A 217 -7.82 6.03 9.17
CA ILE A 217 -9.28 6.01 9.32
C ILE A 217 -9.88 4.91 8.46
N TYR A 218 -10.60 4.00 9.10
CA TYR A 218 -11.33 2.96 8.39
C TYR A 218 -12.70 3.45 7.94
N ARG A 219 -13.16 2.91 6.81
CA ARG A 219 -14.42 3.33 6.19
C ARG A 219 -15.59 2.71 6.94
N LEU A 220 -16.60 3.53 7.21
CA LEU A 220 -17.85 3.11 7.81
C LEU A 220 -18.71 2.30 6.82
N GLN A 221 -19.52 1.42 7.38
CA GLN A 221 -20.54 0.69 6.63
C GLN A 221 -21.53 1.67 5.98
N GLY A 222 -21.92 1.41 4.72
CA GLY A 222 -22.84 2.28 3.97
C GLY A 222 -22.18 3.27 3.02
N TRP A 223 -20.84 3.41 3.05
CA TRP A 223 -20.13 4.17 2.02
C TRP A 223 -20.18 3.45 0.66
N GLN A 224 -20.88 4.06 -0.31
CA GLN A 224 -21.13 3.47 -1.64
C GLN A 224 -19.89 3.42 -2.55
N GLY A 225 -18.75 3.93 -2.10
CA GLY A 225 -17.53 3.93 -2.87
C GLY A 225 -17.53 4.88 -4.05
N ASN A 226 -16.46 4.79 -4.83
CA ASN A 226 -16.26 5.63 -6.00
C ASN A 226 -16.33 4.70 -7.19
N PRO A 227 -17.35 4.80 -8.07
CA PRO A 227 -17.41 3.95 -9.24
C PRO A 227 -16.13 4.13 -10.06
N PRO A 228 -15.62 3.08 -10.72
CA PRO A 228 -14.50 3.22 -11.64
C PRO A 228 -14.88 4.19 -12.77
N PRO A 229 -13.91 4.93 -13.35
CA PRO A 229 -14.18 5.71 -14.54
C PRO A 229 -14.75 4.83 -15.66
N VAL A 230 -15.67 5.36 -16.47
CA VAL A 230 -16.40 4.61 -17.52
C VAL A 230 -15.45 3.94 -18.54
N TYR A 231 -14.26 4.53 -18.77
CA TYR A 231 -13.26 3.98 -19.68
C TYR A 231 -12.47 2.80 -19.10
N VAL A 232 -12.59 2.53 -17.79
CA VAL A 232 -11.96 1.38 -17.15
C VAL A 232 -12.94 0.21 -17.30
N GLY A 233 -12.57 -0.77 -18.13
CA GLY A 233 -13.38 -1.97 -18.36
C GLY A 233 -13.68 -2.77 -17.09
N SER A 234 -14.49 -3.83 -17.22
CA SER A 234 -14.89 -4.65 -16.08
C SER A 234 -13.69 -5.23 -15.30
N SER A 235 -13.85 -5.27 -13.98
CA SER A 235 -12.93 -5.91 -13.03
C SER A 235 -11.45 -5.51 -13.16
N PRO A 236 -11.10 -4.21 -13.09
CA PRO A 236 -9.71 -3.76 -13.23
C PRO A 236 -8.80 -4.36 -12.16
N THR A 237 -9.29 -4.55 -10.94
CA THR A 237 -8.52 -5.19 -9.85
C THR A 237 -8.14 -6.63 -10.18
N LEU A 238 -9.06 -7.42 -10.77
CA LEU A 238 -8.77 -8.81 -11.14
C LEU A 238 -7.72 -8.90 -12.23
N LYS A 239 -7.81 -8.08 -13.27
CA LYS A 239 -6.79 -8.04 -14.35
C LYS A 239 -5.39 -7.84 -13.78
N ASN A 240 -5.29 -6.96 -12.81
CA ASN A 240 -4.01 -6.66 -12.23
C ASN A 240 -3.52 -7.72 -11.24
N TYR A 241 -4.39 -8.44 -10.52
CA TYR A 241 -3.99 -9.67 -9.81
C TYR A 241 -3.35 -10.65 -10.77
N VAL A 242 -3.97 -10.86 -11.94
CA VAL A 242 -3.42 -11.76 -12.96
C VAL A 242 -2.04 -11.28 -13.43
N ARG A 243 -1.85 -9.99 -13.76
CA ARG A 243 -0.53 -9.43 -14.14
C ARG A 243 0.53 -9.72 -13.08
N VAL A 244 0.18 -9.52 -11.82
CA VAL A 244 1.05 -9.73 -10.66
C VAL A 244 1.44 -11.20 -10.49
N VAL A 245 0.50 -12.11 -10.70
CA VAL A 245 0.68 -13.56 -10.58
C VAL A 245 1.54 -14.07 -11.74
N GLU A 246 1.21 -13.69 -12.97
CA GLU A 246 1.92 -14.13 -14.18
C GLU A 246 3.38 -13.69 -14.26
N VAL A 247 3.74 -12.56 -13.64
CA VAL A 247 5.14 -12.09 -13.63
C VAL A 247 5.94 -12.72 -12.49
N TRP A 248 5.33 -12.99 -11.34
CA TRP A 248 6.10 -13.22 -10.11
C TRP A 248 5.82 -14.52 -9.37
N TRP A 249 4.72 -15.23 -9.63
CA TRP A 249 4.34 -16.43 -8.84
C TRP A 249 4.90 -17.73 -9.40
N ASP A 250 5.55 -17.71 -10.56
CA ASP A 250 6.08 -18.93 -11.20
C ASP A 250 5.02 -20.04 -11.23
N GLU A 251 5.34 -21.25 -10.76
CA GLU A 251 4.43 -22.39 -10.64
C GLU A 251 3.26 -22.16 -9.65
N TYR A 252 3.39 -21.24 -8.69
CA TYR A 252 2.34 -20.98 -7.69
C TYR A 252 1.12 -20.26 -8.26
N LYS A 253 1.19 -19.78 -9.50
CA LYS A 253 0.02 -19.23 -10.20
C LYS A 253 -1.13 -20.23 -10.32
N ASP A 254 -0.82 -21.52 -10.33
CA ASP A 254 -1.84 -22.58 -10.36
C ASP A 254 -2.78 -22.51 -9.15
N TYR A 255 -2.26 -22.17 -7.96
CA TYR A 255 -3.06 -22.01 -6.75
C TYR A 255 -3.97 -20.78 -6.82
N PHE A 256 -3.50 -19.71 -7.47
CA PHE A 256 -4.33 -18.53 -7.77
C PHE A 256 -5.47 -18.87 -8.71
N TYR A 257 -5.16 -19.55 -9.81
CA TYR A 257 -6.17 -19.95 -10.79
C TYR A 257 -7.10 -21.07 -10.30
N ALA A 258 -6.71 -21.85 -9.28
CA ALA A 258 -7.62 -22.75 -8.58
C ALA A 258 -8.58 -21.95 -7.68
N SER A 259 -8.08 -20.91 -7.00
CA SER A 259 -8.90 -20.06 -6.12
C SER A 259 -9.82 -19.09 -6.86
N ARG A 260 -9.41 -18.68 -8.07
CA ARG A 260 -10.15 -17.76 -8.94
C ARG A 260 -10.16 -18.25 -10.38
N PRO A 261 -10.83 -19.38 -10.69
CA PRO A 261 -10.80 -19.96 -12.02
C PRO A 261 -11.42 -19.05 -13.09
N GLU A 262 -12.30 -18.11 -12.70
CA GLU A 262 -12.88 -17.08 -13.57
C GLU A 262 -11.83 -16.14 -14.20
N THR A 263 -10.61 -16.13 -13.67
CA THR A 263 -9.52 -15.27 -14.16
C THR A 263 -8.64 -15.92 -15.23
N LYS A 264 -8.78 -17.23 -15.49
CA LYS A 264 -7.92 -17.97 -16.44
C LYS A 264 -7.94 -17.42 -17.86
N ALA A 265 -9.12 -17.02 -18.34
CA ALA A 265 -9.32 -16.49 -19.70
C ALA A 265 -9.32 -14.95 -19.75
N LEU A 266 -8.96 -14.27 -18.65
CA LEU A 266 -9.08 -12.83 -18.55
C LEU A 266 -7.97 -12.12 -19.33
N PRO A 267 -8.26 -11.24 -20.31
CA PRO A 267 -7.22 -10.48 -21.00
C PRO A 267 -6.60 -9.44 -20.06
N TYR A 268 -5.36 -9.71 -19.63
CA TYR A 268 -4.61 -8.89 -18.64
C TYR A 268 -3.58 -7.95 -19.27
N GLY A 269 -3.48 -7.92 -20.60
CA GLY A 269 -2.60 -7.03 -21.36
C GLY A 269 -1.12 -7.45 -21.36
N ASP A 270 -0.27 -6.62 -21.96
CA ASP A 270 1.16 -6.92 -22.08
C ASP A 270 1.91 -6.78 -20.74
N ILE A 271 2.78 -7.75 -20.45
CA ILE A 271 3.63 -7.87 -19.27
C ILE A 271 5.09 -8.17 -19.64
N SER A 272 5.45 -8.08 -20.92
CA SER A 272 6.77 -8.46 -21.44
C SER A 272 7.91 -7.67 -20.78
N GLU A 273 7.77 -6.35 -20.63
CA GLU A 273 8.77 -5.52 -19.95
C GLU A 273 8.95 -5.89 -18.48
N LEU A 274 7.88 -6.28 -17.78
CA LEU A 274 7.94 -6.68 -16.38
C LEU A 274 8.66 -8.03 -16.21
N LYS A 275 8.42 -8.98 -17.13
CA LYS A 275 9.15 -10.26 -17.16
C LYS A 275 10.63 -10.04 -17.49
N LYS A 276 10.92 -9.24 -18.51
CA LYS A 276 12.28 -8.86 -18.88
C LYS A 276 13.03 -8.20 -17.72
N PHE A 277 12.39 -7.26 -17.00
CA PHE A 277 12.99 -6.66 -15.81
C PHE A 277 13.43 -7.72 -14.79
N ARG A 278 12.57 -8.70 -14.54
CA ARG A 278 12.84 -9.78 -13.58
C ARG A 278 14.03 -10.64 -14.00
N GLU A 279 14.12 -10.94 -15.29
CA GLU A 279 15.22 -11.68 -15.90
C GLU A 279 16.52 -10.87 -15.85
N ASP A 280 16.51 -9.62 -16.31
CA ASP A 280 17.67 -8.72 -16.37
C ASP A 280 18.30 -8.48 -14.99
N HIS A 281 17.50 -8.49 -13.92
CA HIS A 281 17.96 -8.29 -12.54
C HIS A 281 18.26 -9.60 -11.79
N ASN A 282 18.21 -10.76 -12.46
CA ASN A 282 18.44 -12.07 -11.86
C ASN A 282 17.64 -12.28 -10.57
N CYS A 283 16.38 -11.86 -10.57
CA CYS A 283 15.54 -11.97 -9.39
C CYS A 283 15.30 -13.45 -9.04
N LYS A 284 15.24 -13.74 -7.74
CA LYS A 284 15.05 -15.09 -7.20
C LYS A 284 13.67 -15.65 -7.57
N SER A 285 13.54 -16.98 -7.49
CA SER A 285 12.26 -17.65 -7.73
C SER A 285 11.25 -17.37 -6.62
N PHE A 286 9.98 -17.53 -6.96
CA PHE A 286 8.90 -17.46 -5.99
C PHE A 286 8.96 -18.56 -4.93
N LYS A 287 9.40 -19.76 -5.33
CA LYS A 287 9.65 -20.87 -4.41
C LYS A 287 10.63 -20.48 -3.30
N TRP A 288 11.76 -19.85 -3.65
CA TRP A 288 12.71 -19.33 -2.66
C TRP A 288 12.03 -18.34 -1.71
N PHE A 289 11.18 -17.46 -2.25
CA PHE A 289 10.46 -16.48 -1.45
C PHE A 289 9.52 -17.14 -0.43
N MET A 290 8.75 -18.13 -0.87
CA MET A 290 7.83 -18.90 -0.04
C MET A 290 8.54 -19.70 1.05
N GLU A 291 9.73 -20.25 0.78
CA GLU A 291 10.47 -21.08 1.73
C GLU A 291 11.32 -20.26 2.71
N GLU A 292 11.91 -19.15 2.27
CA GLU A 292 12.86 -18.37 3.09
C GLU A 292 12.21 -17.20 3.84
N ILE A 293 11.30 -16.49 3.18
CA ILE A 293 10.70 -15.27 3.72
C ILE A 293 9.30 -15.56 4.26
N ALA A 294 8.45 -16.18 3.42
CA ALA A 294 7.03 -16.37 3.63
C ALA A 294 6.62 -17.79 4.08
N TYR A 295 7.52 -18.48 4.79
CA TYR A 295 7.38 -19.89 5.21
C TYR A 295 6.15 -20.20 6.07
N ASP A 296 5.61 -19.21 6.75
CA ASP A 296 4.47 -19.36 7.66
C ASP A 296 3.12 -19.25 6.95
N ILE A 297 3.07 -18.79 5.69
CA ILE A 297 1.80 -18.53 5.00
C ILE A 297 0.98 -19.80 4.79
N THR A 298 1.59 -20.87 4.30
CA THR A 298 0.89 -22.13 4.03
C THR A 298 0.35 -22.81 5.28
N SER A 299 0.87 -22.45 6.46
CA SER A 299 0.35 -22.95 7.75
C SER A 299 -0.98 -22.30 8.13
N TYR A 300 -1.20 -21.03 7.75
CA TYR A 300 -2.47 -20.31 8.00
C TYR A 300 -3.43 -20.37 6.81
N TYR A 301 -2.89 -20.40 5.60
CA TYR A 301 -3.63 -20.44 4.34
C TYR A 301 -3.08 -21.58 3.49
N PRO A 302 -3.57 -22.82 3.69
CA PRO A 302 -3.11 -24.00 2.96
C PRO A 302 -3.26 -23.87 1.45
N LEU A 303 -2.41 -24.56 0.70
CA LEU A 303 -2.47 -24.60 -0.76
C LEU A 303 -3.80 -25.22 -1.21
N PRO A 304 -4.58 -24.55 -2.07
CA PRO A 304 -5.85 -25.07 -2.54
C PRO A 304 -5.62 -26.30 -3.43
N PRO A 305 -6.52 -27.30 -3.38
CA PRO A 305 -6.50 -28.40 -4.32
C PRO A 305 -6.78 -27.90 -5.75
N LYS A 306 -6.43 -28.72 -6.75
CA LYS A 306 -6.80 -28.43 -8.15
C LYS A 306 -8.30 -28.61 -8.33
N ASN A 307 -8.92 -27.69 -9.07
CA ASN A 307 -10.33 -27.80 -9.43
C ASN A 307 -10.53 -28.94 -10.43
N VAL A 308 -11.60 -29.73 -10.25
CA VAL A 308 -12.07 -30.70 -11.24
C VAL A 308 -12.83 -29.97 -12.34
N GLU A 309 -13.82 -29.16 -11.94
CA GLU A 309 -14.65 -28.32 -12.81
C GLU A 309 -14.92 -26.97 -12.13
N TRP A 310 -15.37 -25.97 -12.90
CA TRP A 310 -15.80 -24.67 -12.40
C TRP A 310 -16.77 -24.01 -13.39
N GLY A 311 -17.76 -23.28 -12.90
CA GLY A 311 -18.80 -22.65 -13.71
C GLY A 311 -20.20 -22.91 -13.14
N GLU A 312 -21.22 -22.36 -13.80
CA GLU A 312 -22.64 -22.73 -13.62
C GLU A 312 -23.01 -23.92 -14.51
#